data_AF-A0A6I4MX42-F1
#
_entry.id   AF-A0A6I4MX42-F1
#
_cell.length_a   1.000
_cell.length_b   1.000
_cell.length_c   1.000
_cell.angle_alpha   90.00
_cell.angle_beta   90.00
_cell.angle_gamma   90.00
#
_symmetry.space_group_name_H-M   'P 1'
#
loop_
_entity.id
_entity.type
_entity.pdbx_description
1 polymer ?
#
loop_
_entity_poly.entity_id
_entity_poly.type
_entity_poly.pdbx_seq_one_letter_code
_entity_poly.pdbx_strand_id
1 'polypeptide(L)' 'MDDLSQLLQQTMRRRHLTPQAIADKTGIRTPRIRAFAEDGADGPVRPTDEELAELAGALALPAIKDAARPTAAATSP' A
#
# COMPACT_ATOMS: atom_id res chain seq x y z
N MET A 1 -11.39 -5.04 6.89
CA MET A 1 -9.95 -4.98 6.56
C MET A 1 -9.84 -3.96 5.45
N ASP A 2 -9.23 -2.81 5.70
CA ASP A 2 -9.08 -1.76 4.69
C ASP A 2 -8.06 -2.18 3.63
N ASP A 3 -8.44 -2.10 2.36
CA ASP A 3 -7.56 -2.28 1.20
C ASP A 3 -6.39 -1.28 1.24
N LEU A 4 -5.19 -1.72 0.83
CA LEU A 4 -3.98 -0.89 0.82
C LEU A 4 -4.19 0.44 0.08
N SER A 5 -4.90 0.42 -1.05
CA SER A 5 -5.23 1.62 -1.82
C SER A 5 -6.08 2.61 -1.02
N GLN A 6 -7.13 2.13 -0.36
CA GLN A 6 -7.97 2.97 0.50
C GLN A 6 -7.19 3.54 1.67
N LEU A 7 -6.35 2.73 2.31
CA LEU A 7 -5.53 3.17 3.45
C LEU A 7 -4.53 4.26 3.03
N LEU A 8 -3.87 4.08 1.88
CA LEU A 8 -2.96 5.07 1.30
C LEU A 8 -3.70 6.36 0.95
N GLN A 9 -4.80 6.27 0.20
CA GLN A 9 -5.60 7.43 -0.19
C GLN A 9 -6.15 8.19 1.03
N GLN A 10 -6.64 7.48 2.04
CA GLN A 10 -7.15 8.09 3.26
C GLN A 10 -6.04 8.81 4.04
N THR A 11 -4.86 8.19 4.13
CA THR A 11 -3.71 8.78 4.82
C THR A 11 -3.18 10.01 4.08
N MET A 12 -3.08 9.92 2.76
CA MET A 12 -2.68 11.04 1.91
C MET A 12 -3.67 12.21 2.03
N ARG A 13 -4.97 11.94 2.04
CA ARG A 13 -6.00 12.96 2.25
C ARG A 13 -5.95 13.58 3.64
N ARG A 14 -5.82 12.77 4.69
CA ARG A 14 -5.80 13.24 6.09
C ARG A 14 -4.55 14.06 6.43
N ARG A 15 -3.40 13.71 5.84
CA ARG A 15 -2.10 14.33 6.14
C ARG A 15 -1.58 15.22 5.02
N HIS A 16 -2.37 15.48 3.98
CA HIS A 16 -1.99 16.22 2.78
C HIS A 16 -0.67 15.72 2.15
N LEU A 17 -0.45 14.40 2.15
CA LEU A 17 0.76 13.79 1.61
C LEU A 17 0.60 13.53 0.11
N THR A 18 1.66 13.82 -0.64
CA THR A 18 1.77 13.48 -2.06
C THR A 18 2.48 12.13 -2.22
N PRO A 19 2.31 11.43 -3.37
CA PRO A 19 3.05 10.19 -3.64
C PRO A 19 4.58 10.38 -3.55
N GLN A 20 5.07 11.57 -3.90
CA GLN A 20 6.47 11.93 -3.80
C GLN A 20 6.92 12.05 -2.34
N ALA A 21 6.13 12.70 -1.47
CA ALA A 21 6.47 12.80 -0.05
C ALA A 21 6.52 11.43 0.66
N ILE A 22 5.73 10.46 0.17
CA ILE A 22 5.79 9.07 0.65
C ILE A 22 7.06 8.40 0.12
N ALA A 23 7.35 8.55 -1.17
CA ALA A 23 8.58 8.04 -1.78
C ALA A 23 9.86 8.54 -1.09
N ASP A 24 9.89 9.83 -0.75
CA ASP A 24 11.03 10.44 -0.05
C ASP A 24 11.22 9.88 1.37
N LYS A 25 10.13 9.39 2.01
CA LYS A 25 10.17 8.80 3.35
C LYS A 25 10.48 7.32 3.36
N THR A 26 10.03 6.56 2.36
CA THR A 26 10.15 5.10 2.30
C THR A 26 11.27 4.62 1.37
N GLY A 27 11.82 5.49 0.54
CA GLY A 27 12.73 5.12 -0.55
C GLY A 27 12.06 4.39 -1.72
N ILE A 28 10.73 4.17 -1.66
CA ILE A 28 9.97 3.51 -2.72
C ILE A 28 9.75 4.49 -3.86
N ARG A 29 9.98 4.06 -5.11
CA ARG A 29 9.81 4.94 -6.27
C ARG A 29 8.38 5.46 -6.39
N THR A 30 8.23 6.75 -6.66
CA THR A 30 6.92 7.44 -6.82
C THR A 30 5.93 6.72 -7.75
N PRO A 31 6.33 6.14 -8.91
CA PRO A 31 5.40 5.39 -9.74
C PRO A 31 4.78 4.17 -9.05
N ARG A 32 5.52 3.49 -8.16
CA ARG A 32 5.02 2.36 -7.39
C ARG A 32 4.03 2.82 -6.32
N ILE A 33 4.33 3.92 -5.62
CA ILE A 33 3.39 4.51 -4.65
C ILE A 33 2.05 4.86 -5.32
N ARG A 34 2.08 5.42 -6.54
CA ARG A 34 0.85 5.67 -7.31
C ARG A 34 0.10 4.38 -7.62
N ALA A 35 0.79 3.36 -8.13
CA ALA A 35 0.17 2.07 -8.41
C ALA A 35 -0.47 1.45 -7.15
N PHE A 36 0.19 1.51 -5.99
CA PHE A 36 -0.39 1.02 -4.74
C PHE A 36 -1.61 1.83 -4.29
N ALA A 37 -1.60 3.15 -4.50
CA ALA A 37 -2.72 4.03 -4.16
C ALA A 37 -3.91 3.84 -5.12
N GLU A 38 -3.68 3.45 -6.37
CA GLU A 38 -4.71 3.25 -7.40
C GLU A 38 -5.24 1.82 -7.39
N ASP A 39 -4.36 0.83 -7.45
CA ASP A 39 -4.69 -0.58 -7.66
C ASP A 39 -4.61 -1.43 -6.38
N GLY A 40 -4.02 -0.92 -5.30
CA GLY A 40 -3.88 -1.65 -4.04
C GLY A 40 -2.82 -2.76 -4.09
N ALA A 41 -2.91 -3.73 -3.16
CA ALA A 41 -1.96 -4.83 -3.06
C ALA A 41 -2.19 -5.94 -4.11
N ASP A 42 -3.41 -5.99 -4.68
CA ASP A 42 -3.82 -6.99 -5.67
C ASP A 42 -3.62 -6.54 -7.13
N GLY A 43 -3.14 -5.30 -7.32
CA GLY A 43 -2.86 -4.72 -8.63
C GLY A 43 -1.74 -5.42 -9.42
N PRO A 44 -1.51 -5.00 -10.68
CA PRO A 44 -0.43 -5.51 -11.52
C PRO A 44 0.95 -5.24 -10.91
N VAL A 45 1.06 -4.19 -10.08
CA VAL A 45 2.25 -3.86 -9.32
C VAL A 45 2.01 -4.22 -7.86
N ARG A 46 2.47 -5.41 -7.47
CA ARG A 46 2.35 -5.87 -6.08
C ARG A 46 3.47 -5.30 -5.20
N PRO A 47 3.16 -4.80 -4.00
CA PRO A 47 4.15 -4.40 -3.03
C PRO A 47 4.82 -5.64 -2.41
N THR A 48 6.10 -5.54 -2.11
CA THR A 48 6.82 -6.57 -1.35
C THR A 48 6.55 -6.43 0.15
N ASP A 49 6.86 -7.48 0.94
CA ASP A 49 6.76 -7.41 2.40
C ASP A 49 7.63 -6.30 3.02
N GLU A 50 8.80 -6.05 2.43
CA GLU A 50 9.70 -4.96 2.83
C GLU A 50 9.06 -3.60 2.53
N GLU A 51 8.50 -3.41 1.33
CA GLU A 51 7.81 -2.16 0.98
C GLU A 51 6.58 -1.91 1.85
N LEU A 52 5.83 -2.96 2.21
CA LEU A 52 4.70 -2.86 3.14
C LEU A 52 5.17 -2.46 4.54
N ALA A 53 6.30 -2.98 5.02
CA ALA A 53 6.89 -2.60 6.28
C ALA A 53 7.34 -1.13 6.28
N GLU A 54 8.02 -0.70 5.21
CA GLU A 54 8.43 0.70 5.03
C GLU A 54 7.23 1.66 4.96
N LEU A 55 6.18 1.28 4.21
CA LEU A 55 4.93 2.06 4.16
C LEU A 55 4.26 2.14 5.53
N ALA A 56 4.16 1.02 6.25
CA ALA A 56 3.57 0.99 7.58
C ALA A 56 4.37 1.86 8.57
N GLY A 57 5.69 1.79 8.53
CA GLY A 57 6.58 2.60 9.35
C GLY A 57 6.50 4.09 9.03
N ALA A 58 6.66 4.47 7.77
CA ALA A 58 6.67 5.87 7.33
C ALA A 58 5.33 6.58 7.52
N LEU A 59 4.22 5.83 7.41
CA LEU A 59 2.87 6.35 7.57
C LEU A 59 2.32 6.15 8.98
N ALA A 60 3.07 5.50 9.89
CA ALA A 60 2.61 5.09 11.21
C ALA A 60 1.24 4.39 11.14
N LEU A 61 1.07 3.54 10.13
CA LEU A 61 -0.15 2.77 9.92
C LEU A 61 -0.11 1.52 10.79
N PRO A 62 -1.26 1.05 11.32
CA PRO A 62 -1.32 -0.28 11.90
C PRO A 62 -0.80 -1.27 10.85
N ALA A 63 0.13 -2.15 11.25
CA ALA A 63 0.91 -2.98 10.35
C ALA A 63 0.02 -3.57 9.24
N ILE A 64 0.29 -3.19 7.98
CA ILE A 64 -0.51 -3.52 6.79
C ILE A 64 -0.29 -5.00 6.39
N LYS A 65 -0.08 -5.88 7.36
CA LYS A 65 0.21 -7.31 7.14
C LYS A 65 -1.03 -8.11 6.74
N ASP A 66 -2.23 -7.64 7.08
CA ASP A 66 -3.48 -8.34 6.72
C ASP A 66 -4.05 -7.95 5.35
N ALA A 67 -3.72 -6.76 4.81
CA ALA A 67 -4.22 -6.31 3.51
C ALA A 67 -3.49 -6.93 2.31
N ALA A 68 -2.35 -7.59 2.54
CA ALA A 68 -1.59 -8.30 1.51
C ALA A 68 -1.93 -9.79 1.44
N ARG A 69 -2.93 -10.27 2.22
CA ARG A 69 -3.37 -11.66 2.14
C ARG A 69 -3.99 -11.89 0.75
N PRO A 70 -3.42 -12.76 -0.09
CA PRO A 70 -4.10 -13.14 -1.31
C PRO A 70 -5.39 -13.85 -0.90
N THR A 71 -6.53 -13.34 -1.35
CA THR A 71 -7.79 -14.08 -1.32
C THR A 71 -7.70 -15.17 -2.38
N ALA A 72 -6.89 -16.20 -2.13
CA ALA A 72 -6.93 -17.46 -2.85
C ALA A 72 -8.21 -18.20 -2.44
N ALA A 73 -9.34 -17.74 -2.93
CA ALA A 73 -10.61 -18.41 -2.84
C ALA A 73 -11.33 -18.28 -4.19
N ALA A 74 -11.10 -19.25 -5.07
CA ALA A 74 -11.89 -19.71 -6.22
C ALA A 74 -10.90 -20.37 -7.19
N THR A 75 -10.92 -21.67 -7.50
CA THR A 75 -12.07 -22.54 -7.75
C THR A 75 -11.63 -24.01 -7.67
N SER A 76 -12.33 -24.82 -6.87
CA SER A 76 -12.39 -26.29 -7.02
C SER A 76 -13.30 -26.66 -8.21
N PRO A 77 -13.10 -27.80 -8.87
CA PRO A 77 -13.54 -29.09 -8.31
C PRO A 77 -12.44 -30.16 -8.23
#